data_AF-A0A091JTK7-F1
#
_entry.id   AF-A0A091JTK7-F1
#
_cell.length_a   1.000
_cell.length_b   1.000
_cell.length_c   1.000
_cell.angle_alpha   90.00
_cell.angle_beta   90.00
_cell.angle_gamma   90.00
#
_symmetry.space_group_name_H-M   'P 1'
#
loop_
_entity.id
_entity.type
_entity.pdbx_description
1 polymer ?
#
loop_
_entity_poly.entity_id
_entity_poly.type
_entity_poly.pdbx_seq_one_letter_code
_entity_poly.pdbx_strand_id
1 'polypeptide(L)' 'NGYKLEHKRFQRNTRKKFFTMRVMGHWNRLPRWAVESPSLGTFK' A
#
# COMPACT_ATOMS: atom_id res chain seq x y z
N ASN A 1 22.42 -14.58 17.16
CA ASN A 1 22.03 -13.85 15.92
C ASN A 1 20.51 -13.79 15.66
N GLY A 2 19.64 -14.41 16.48
CA GLY A 2 18.18 -14.42 16.25
C GLY A 2 17.45 -13.09 16.51
N TYR A 3 17.90 -12.30 17.50
CA TYR A 3 17.28 -11.02 17.85
C TYR A 3 17.27 -9.98 16.71
N LYS A 4 18.30 -9.97 15.85
CA LYS A 4 18.35 -9.07 14.67
C LYS A 4 17.35 -9.47 13.58
N LEU A 5 17.03 -10.76 13.45
CA LEU A 5 16.06 -11.26 12.47
C LEU A 5 14.62 -10.92 12.88
N GLU A 6 14.29 -11.10 14.16
CA GLU A 6 12.99 -10.72 14.72
C GLU A 6 12.77 -9.20 14.65
N HIS A 7 13.79 -8.40 14.96
CA HIS A 7 13.70 -6.93 14.84
C HIS A 7 13.49 -6.50 13.37
N LYS A 8 14.21 -7.10 12.40
CA LYS A 8 13.98 -6.83 10.97
C LYS A 8 12.59 -7.28 10.51
N ARG A 9 12.09 -8.42 10.97
CA ARG A 9 10.71 -8.88 10.71
C ARG A 9 9.68 -7.92 11.28
N PHE A 10 9.86 -7.49 12.51
CA PHE A 10 9.01 -6.51 13.18
C PHE A 10 8.98 -5.18 12.43
N GLN A 11 10.14 -4.60 12.11
CA GLN A 11 10.21 -3.37 11.32
C GLN A 11 9.55 -3.52 9.95
N ARG A 12 9.78 -4.65 9.26
CA ARG A 12 9.18 -4.91 7.95
C ARG A 12 7.65 -5.05 8.03
N ASN A 13 7.15 -5.73 9.05
CA ASN A 13 5.71 -5.92 9.27
C ASN A 13 5.02 -4.60 9.62
N THR A 14 5.63 -3.81 10.51
CA THR A 14 5.14 -2.48 10.89
C THR A 14 5.16 -1.53 9.70
N ARG A 15 6.22 -1.50 8.89
CA ARG A 15 6.29 -0.70 7.66
C ARG A 15 5.22 -1.12 6.65
N LYS A 16 4.97 -2.42 6.47
CA LYS A 16 3.88 -2.92 5.61
C LYS A 16 2.51 -2.42 6.08
N LYS A 17 2.17 -2.61 7.37
CA LYS A 17 0.88 -2.15 7.93
C LYS A 17 0.70 -0.64 7.80
N PHE A 18 1.75 0.13 8.10
CA PHE A 18 1.73 1.59 8.00
C PHE A 18 1.57 2.07 6.56
N PHE A 19 2.27 1.42 5.62
CA PHE A 19 2.13 1.70 4.20
C PHE A 19 0.71 1.40 3.70
N THR A 20 0.14 0.23 4.05
CA THR A 20 -1.25 -0.10 3.68
C THR A 20 -2.24 0.89 4.24
N MET A 21 -2.12 1.32 5.50
CA MET A 21 -3.01 2.33 6.08
C MET A 21 -2.87 3.69 5.39
N ARG A 22 -1.64 4.14 5.12
CA ARG A 22 -1.38 5.43 4.47
C ARG A 22 -1.87 5.42 3.02
N VAL A 23 -1.65 4.31 2.33
CA VAL A 23 -2.11 4.08 0.96
C VAL A 23 -3.64 4.01 0.94
N MET A 24 -4.29 3.22 1.79
CA MET A 24 -5.74 3.11 1.85
C MET A 24 -6.43 4.43 2.22
N GLY A 25 -5.87 5.20 3.16
CA GLY A 25 -6.34 6.55 3.47
C GLY A 25 -6.15 7.54 2.30
N HIS A 26 -5.12 7.33 1.48
CA HIS A 26 -4.91 8.08 0.24
C HIS A 26 -5.91 7.64 -0.85
N TRP A 27 -6.18 6.34 -1.02
CA TRP A 27 -7.19 5.82 -1.95
C TRP A 27 -8.62 6.26 -1.61
N ASN A 28 -8.98 6.30 -0.33
CA ASN A 28 -10.29 6.82 0.10
C ASN A 28 -10.46 8.33 -0.12
N ARG A 29 -9.34 9.04 -0.30
CA ARG A 29 -9.31 10.46 -0.69
C ARG A 29 -9.06 10.67 -2.17
N LEU A 30 -8.74 9.61 -2.93
CA LEU A 30 -8.66 9.71 -4.38
C LEU A 30 -10.10 9.87 -4.89
N PRO A 31 -10.39 10.97 -5.58
CA PRO A 31 -11.71 11.18 -6.15
C PRO A 31 -11.97 10.09 -7.19
N ARG A 32 -13.21 9.58 -7.23
CA ARG A 32 -13.64 8.43 -8.06
C ARG A 32 -13.18 8.49 -9.53
N TRP A 33 -12.96 9.69 -10.09
CA TRP A 33 -12.43 9.88 -11.44
C TRP A 33 -11.01 9.34 -11.67
N ALA A 34 -10.16 9.26 -10.63
CA ALA A 34 -8.83 8.67 -10.74
C ALA A 34 -8.85 7.13 -10.75
N VAL A 35 -9.92 6.54 -10.20
CA VAL A 35 -10.18 5.09 -10.18
C VAL A 35 -10.91 4.64 -11.44
N GLU A 36 -11.72 5.52 -12.04
CA GLU A 36 -12.39 5.34 -13.34
C GLU A 36 -11.58 5.91 -14.51
N SER A 37 -10.25 6.01 -14.39
CA SER A 37 -9.42 6.39 -15.54
C SER A 37 -9.58 5.33 -16.64
N PRO A 38 -9.93 5.72 -17.88
CA PRO A 38 -10.24 4.81 -18.98
C PRO A 38 -9.02 4.04 -19.52
N SER A 39 -7.91 3.97 -18.79
CA SER A 39 -6.74 3.15 -19.15
C SER A 39 -6.93 1.65 -18.91
N LEU A 40 -7.97 1.23 -18.18
CA LEU A 40 -8.42 -0.17 -18.12
C LEU A 40 -9.49 -0.52 -19.18
N GLY A 41 -9.96 0.47 -19.93
CA GLY A 41 -10.95 0.32 -21.00
C GLY A 41 -10.35 0.10 -22.39
N THR A 42 -9.02 0.10 -22.53
CA THR A 42 -8.33 -0.07 -23.81
C THR A 42 -7.23 -1.13 -23.68
N PHE A 43 -7.61 -2.36 -23.38
CA PHE A 43 -6.92 -3.50 -24.00
C PHE A 43 -7.55 -3.72 -25.39
N LYS A 44 -7.11 -2.87 -26.31
CA LYS A 44 -7.00 -3.16 -27.74
C LYS A 44 -5.59 -2.78 -28.16
#